data_AF-A0A947C0P5-F1
#
_entry.id   AF-A0A947C0P5-F1
#
_cell.length_a   1.000
_cell.length_b   1.000
_cell.length_c   1.000
_cell.angle_alpha   90.00
_cell.angle_beta   90.00
_cell.angle_gamma   90.00
#
_symmetry.space_group_name_H-M   'P 1'
#
loop_
_entity.id
_entity.type
_entity.pdbx_description
1 polymer ?
#
loop_
_entity_poly.entity_id
_entity_poly.type
_entity_poly.pdbx_seq_one_letter_code
_entity_poly.pdbx_strand_id
1 'polypeptide(L)'
;WPGTAYASQTATTTQPFVINPRPDSETGASPVSRYRWAHPQMDYEVPVMVRGGAFPYFMEIDTDNTSAALTGITIGQTLNSGNEYTVTIPQSTINGLSTATDYDIYVKVTDQTGKQMKVWWSFQKEAVELDHFFFVDNSYTGGTADGKFSTPFKSFDIANWLYESTSSSSAGKTLVIKEGNSQSGGSEYTKNASNGSWNMQSTDLPISIINIPGETPVVNLQNTYPLFGLAGGANEPNDVFVRGIKCINGRGTNGTEGYGAFVNGFEGDHKRIAISKMILDTTDAWVNSATTNNGCITISGAGSAREHVGVVDIEFLNIPGSGATNAGGATMLMGCKWGLFDRYNVHDYGAGSGTEHIIHAKKSTRDTTFRRVTAKVNMHWVVNTYGIKLNEDPSTQGYLFEDTEICYIDMEAPDADNLRYVGMVVSVGSQANGPVYVYRTTCKYGGTFIRFTCPVELDDNVHTDANNNVGATGLTVVTDYDNTPTDYQTGTTLLTDAYLTTQTLDRGEIGHEIA
;
A
#
# COMPACT_ATOMS: atom_id res chain seq x y z
N TRP A 1 -10.98 -0.18 32.37
CA TRP A 1 -10.34 0.40 31.18
C TRP A 1 -9.95 1.88 31.26
N PRO A 2 -10.11 2.65 32.36
CA PRO A 2 -9.36 3.91 32.51
C PRO A 2 -7.98 3.59 33.10
N GLY A 3 -6.90 3.93 32.40
CA GLY A 3 -5.53 3.81 32.90
C GLY A 3 -4.55 2.98 32.07
N THR A 4 -5.01 2.27 31.04
CA THR A 4 -4.08 1.78 30.01
C THR A 4 -3.69 2.99 29.18
N ALA A 5 -2.42 3.42 29.27
CA ALA A 5 -1.91 4.38 28.31
C ALA A 5 -2.22 3.86 26.90
N TYR A 6 -2.69 4.73 26.00
CA TYR A 6 -2.70 4.43 24.57
C TYR A 6 -1.24 4.32 24.15
N ALA A 7 -0.68 3.14 24.36
CA ALA A 7 0.73 2.98 24.62
C ALA A 7 1.54 3.01 23.33
N SER A 8 2.75 3.57 23.45
CA SER A 8 3.89 3.24 22.62
C SER A 8 3.91 1.73 22.38
N GLN A 9 3.61 1.33 21.16
CA GLN A 9 3.51 -0.08 20.79
C GLN A 9 4.92 -0.67 20.81
N THR A 10 5.19 -1.64 21.70
CA THR A 10 6.39 -2.47 21.59
C THR A 10 6.19 -3.43 20.42
N ALA A 11 6.94 -3.21 19.35
CA ALA A 11 6.84 -3.96 18.11
C ALA A 11 7.38 -5.39 18.30
N THR A 12 6.48 -6.35 18.41
CA THR A 12 6.76 -7.75 18.10
C THR A 12 5.71 -8.24 17.10
N THR A 13 6.09 -9.12 16.18
CA THR A 13 5.22 -9.68 15.14
C THR A 13 3.96 -10.37 15.66
N THR A 14 4.06 -10.95 16.85
CA THR A 14 2.97 -11.71 17.48
C THR A 14 1.85 -10.83 18.05
N GLN A 15 2.00 -9.50 17.99
CA GLN A 15 1.03 -8.55 18.50
C GLN A 15 0.51 -7.65 17.36
N PRO A 16 -0.80 -7.38 17.31
CA PRO A 16 -1.35 -6.35 16.43
C PRO A 16 -0.63 -5.01 16.64
N PHE A 17 -0.18 -4.40 15.55
CA PHE A 17 0.54 -3.12 15.54
C PHE A 17 -0.04 -2.20 14.47
N VAL A 18 -0.37 -0.97 14.82
CA VAL A 18 -1.01 -0.01 13.91
C VAL A 18 0.03 0.59 12.98
N ILE A 19 -0.18 0.51 11.68
CA ILE A 19 0.56 1.28 10.69
C ILE A 19 -0.11 2.63 10.45
N ASN A 20 -1.44 2.66 10.37
CA ASN A 20 -2.22 3.85 10.09
C ASN A 20 -3.62 3.77 10.73
N PRO A 21 -4.24 4.89 11.14
CA PRO A 21 -3.62 6.19 11.40
C PRO A 21 -2.66 6.15 12.59
N ARG A 22 -1.75 7.12 12.68
CA ARG A 22 -0.86 7.27 13.85
C ARG A 22 -1.47 8.29 14.83
N PRO A 23 -1.26 8.10 16.14
CA PRO A 23 -1.82 8.99 17.15
C PRO A 23 -1.19 10.39 17.08
N ASP A 24 -1.90 11.40 17.56
CA ASP A 24 -1.46 12.81 17.53
C ASP A 24 -0.11 13.02 18.22
N SER A 25 0.22 12.19 19.22
CA SER A 25 1.49 12.22 19.93
C SER A 25 2.70 11.90 19.03
N GLU A 26 2.48 11.25 17.88
CA GLU A 26 3.54 10.84 16.95
C GLU A 26 3.57 11.64 15.66
N THR A 27 2.42 12.14 15.20
CA THR A 27 2.34 13.09 14.09
C THR A 27 2.77 14.50 14.54
N GLY A 28 2.90 14.71 15.86
CA GLY A 28 2.95 16.03 16.46
C GLY A 28 1.62 16.78 16.23
N ALA A 29 1.48 17.98 16.80
CA ALA A 29 0.44 18.92 16.38
C ALA A 29 0.67 19.44 14.94
N SER A 30 1.39 18.67 14.11
CA SER A 30 1.74 19.05 12.76
C SER A 30 0.43 19.18 11.96
N PRO A 31 0.09 20.39 11.49
CA PRO A 31 -1.15 20.63 10.76
C PRO A 31 -1.15 19.94 9.39
N VAL A 32 -0.14 19.15 9.09
CA VAL A 32 0.09 18.57 7.77
C VAL A 32 -0.51 17.17 7.60
N SER A 33 -0.72 16.43 8.71
CA SER A 33 -1.25 15.07 8.63
C SER A 33 -2.70 15.09 8.11
N ARG A 34 -2.97 14.32 7.05
CA ARG A 34 -4.31 14.21 6.45
C ARG A 34 -5.40 13.86 7.46
N TYR A 35 -5.07 13.11 8.50
CA TYR A 35 -6.07 12.64 9.47
C TYR A 35 -6.56 13.77 10.38
N ARG A 36 -5.84 14.89 10.49
CA ARG A 36 -6.18 16.02 11.36
C ARG A 36 -7.32 16.88 10.84
N TRP A 37 -7.67 16.76 9.56
CA TRP A 37 -8.64 17.66 8.93
C TRP A 37 -9.75 16.89 8.20
N ALA A 38 -10.98 17.36 8.38
CA ALA A 38 -12.14 16.93 7.61
C ALA A 38 -12.78 18.14 6.92
N HIS A 39 -12.90 18.07 5.59
CA HIS A 39 -13.55 19.12 4.81
C HIS A 39 -15.08 18.93 4.84
N PRO A 40 -15.90 19.98 5.03
CA PRO A 40 -17.36 19.85 5.20
C PRO A 40 -18.16 19.46 3.95
N GLN A 41 -17.51 19.35 2.80
CA GLN A 41 -18.13 19.04 1.50
C GLN A 41 -17.84 17.62 0.99
N MET A 42 -17.19 16.78 1.79
CA MET A 42 -16.95 15.38 1.44
C MET A 42 -16.99 14.48 2.67
N ASP A 43 -17.19 13.18 2.46
CA ASP A 43 -17.04 12.20 3.54
C ASP A 43 -15.59 12.21 4.06
N TYR A 44 -15.42 11.82 5.31
CA TYR A 44 -14.10 11.60 5.90
C TYR A 44 -13.82 10.11 5.96
N GLU A 45 -12.85 9.65 5.17
CA GLU A 45 -12.43 8.24 5.10
C GLU A 45 -10.97 8.06 5.52
N VAL A 46 -10.73 7.18 6.49
CA VAL A 46 -9.37 6.82 6.95
C VAL A 46 -9.24 5.30 7.11
N PRO A 47 -8.32 4.65 6.36
CA PRO A 47 -8.05 3.23 6.53
C PRO A 47 -7.27 2.97 7.82
N VAL A 48 -7.75 2.01 8.61
CA VAL A 48 -7.09 1.44 9.76
C VAL A 48 -6.23 0.27 9.29
N MET A 49 -4.92 0.51 9.21
CA MET A 49 -3.93 -0.44 8.74
C MET A 49 -3.22 -1.05 9.95
N VAL A 50 -3.33 -2.38 10.13
CA VAL A 50 -2.74 -3.10 11.26
C VAL A 50 -1.88 -4.25 10.76
N ARG A 51 -0.64 -4.39 11.22
CA ARG A 51 0.25 -5.54 10.94
C ARG A 51 0.29 -6.49 12.14
N GLY A 52 0.77 -7.72 11.94
CA GLY A 52 1.03 -8.69 13.00
C GLY A 52 -0.23 -9.16 13.76
N GLY A 53 -0.04 -9.96 14.81
CA GLY A 53 -1.15 -10.61 15.52
C GLY A 53 -1.91 -11.63 14.66
N ALA A 54 -2.94 -12.27 15.23
CA ALA A 54 -3.65 -13.34 14.53
C ALA A 54 -4.73 -12.80 13.57
N PHE A 55 -4.42 -12.65 12.29
CA PHE A 55 -5.35 -12.18 11.25
C PHE A 55 -6.35 -13.28 10.80
N PRO A 56 -7.62 -12.97 10.42
CA PRO A 56 -8.28 -11.66 10.31
C PRO A 56 -8.62 -10.94 11.61
N TYR A 57 -8.83 -9.63 11.50
CA TYR A 57 -9.29 -8.80 12.60
C TYR A 57 -10.80 -8.55 12.54
N PHE A 58 -11.39 -8.37 13.71
CA PHE A 58 -12.67 -7.70 13.91
C PHE A 58 -12.41 -6.27 14.37
N MET A 59 -13.04 -5.28 13.74
CA MET A 59 -12.92 -3.87 14.11
C MET A 59 -14.28 -3.26 14.43
N GLU A 60 -14.34 -2.46 15.49
CA GLU A 60 -15.55 -1.75 15.90
C GLU A 60 -15.22 -0.33 16.37
N ILE A 61 -16.16 0.61 16.18
CA ILE A 61 -16.06 1.93 16.78
C ILE A 61 -16.28 1.79 18.28
N ASP A 62 -15.35 2.28 19.09
CA ASP A 62 -15.51 2.37 20.54
C ASP A 62 -16.38 3.60 20.85
N THR A 63 -17.70 3.38 20.85
CA THR A 63 -18.71 4.45 21.00
C THR A 63 -18.64 5.16 22.35
N ASP A 64 -18.10 4.51 23.38
CA ASP A 64 -17.99 5.08 24.72
C ASP A 64 -16.87 6.12 24.80
N ASN A 65 -15.86 6.01 23.94
CA ASN A 65 -14.70 6.91 23.90
C ASN A 65 -14.74 7.86 22.70
N THR A 66 -15.39 7.46 21.59
CA THR A 66 -15.56 8.31 20.41
C THR A 66 -16.43 9.51 20.72
N SER A 67 -16.04 10.68 20.21
CA SER A 67 -16.77 11.93 20.43
C SER A 67 -18.25 11.79 20.04
N ALA A 68 -19.15 12.04 20.99
CA ALA A 68 -20.60 11.81 20.80
C ALA A 68 -21.23 12.62 19.65
N ALA A 69 -20.59 13.70 19.20
CA ALA A 69 -21.01 14.47 18.03
C ALA A 69 -20.82 13.73 16.69
N LEU A 70 -19.97 12.71 16.64
CA LEU A 70 -19.67 11.93 15.44
C LEU A 70 -20.75 10.88 15.16
N THR A 71 -21.95 11.34 14.82
CA THR A 71 -23.07 10.45 14.48
C THR A 71 -22.90 9.80 13.10
N GLY A 72 -23.44 8.59 12.91
CA GLY A 72 -23.38 7.89 11.62
C GLY A 72 -21.98 7.42 11.20
N ILE A 73 -20.99 7.49 12.09
CA ILE A 73 -19.67 6.92 11.87
C ILE A 73 -19.76 5.40 11.69
N THR A 74 -19.04 4.87 10.70
CA THR A 74 -18.99 3.43 10.42
C THR A 74 -17.54 2.96 10.24
N ILE A 75 -17.33 1.66 10.38
CA ILE A 75 -16.08 0.98 10.02
C ILE A 75 -16.42 -0.35 9.36
N GLY A 76 -15.69 -0.75 8.32
CA GLY A 76 -15.75 -2.11 7.79
C GLY A 76 -15.28 -3.11 8.84
N GLN A 77 -16.22 -3.78 9.50
CA GLN A 77 -15.96 -4.52 10.73
C GLN A 77 -15.18 -5.81 10.53
N THR A 78 -15.33 -6.44 9.36
CA THR A 78 -14.78 -7.76 9.05
C THR A 78 -14.07 -7.77 7.71
N LEU A 79 -13.22 -8.77 7.54
CA LEU A 79 -12.64 -9.18 6.26
C LEU A 79 -13.69 -9.21 5.14
N ASN A 80 -13.36 -8.68 3.96
CA ASN A 80 -14.18 -8.61 2.76
C ASN A 80 -15.47 -7.77 2.86
N SER A 81 -15.61 -6.92 3.88
CA SER A 81 -16.68 -5.91 3.87
C SER A 81 -16.38 -4.82 2.83
N GLY A 82 -17.41 -4.21 2.22
CA GLY A 82 -17.23 -3.25 1.13
C GLY A 82 -16.36 -2.02 1.46
N ASN A 83 -16.25 -1.66 2.74
CA ASN A 83 -15.35 -0.63 3.26
C ASN A 83 -14.37 -1.20 4.29
N GLU A 84 -13.80 -2.37 3.98
CA GLU A 84 -12.96 -3.14 4.89
C GLU A 84 -11.94 -2.29 5.65
N TYR A 85 -12.05 -2.31 6.98
CA TYR A 85 -11.14 -1.62 7.90
C TYR A 85 -10.97 -0.11 7.62
N THR A 86 -11.94 0.52 6.95
CA THR A 86 -11.95 1.97 6.71
C THR A 86 -13.00 2.63 7.58
N VAL A 87 -12.58 3.59 8.40
CA VAL A 87 -13.52 4.45 9.13
C VAL A 87 -14.09 5.48 8.16
N THR A 88 -15.42 5.60 8.15
CA THR A 88 -16.14 6.56 7.31
C THR A 88 -17.05 7.42 8.19
N ILE A 89 -16.92 8.74 8.07
CA ILE A 89 -17.84 9.71 8.67
C ILE A 89 -18.57 10.45 7.54
N PRO A 90 -19.91 10.40 7.50
CA PRO A 90 -20.69 11.07 6.46
C PRO A 90 -20.45 12.59 6.43
N GLN A 91 -20.45 13.14 5.22
CA GLN A 91 -20.35 14.57 4.95
C GLN A 91 -21.40 15.40 5.71
N SER A 92 -22.62 14.87 5.85
CA SER A 92 -23.69 15.50 6.63
C SER A 92 -23.33 15.65 8.10
N THR A 93 -22.67 14.65 8.70
CA THR A 93 -22.15 14.71 10.06
C THR A 93 -21.04 15.75 10.16
N ILE A 94 -20.03 15.70 9.28
CA ILE A 94 -18.91 16.67 9.28
C ILE A 94 -19.43 18.10 9.14
N ASN A 95 -20.41 18.33 8.26
CA ASN A 95 -21.00 19.65 8.06
C ASN A 95 -21.72 20.18 9.32
N GLY A 96 -22.28 19.29 10.14
CA GLY A 96 -22.91 19.63 11.43
C GLY A 96 -21.93 19.92 12.57
N LEU A 97 -20.65 19.60 12.43
CA LEU A 97 -19.64 19.84 13.47
C LEU A 97 -19.27 21.33 13.60
N SER A 98 -18.75 21.69 14.76
CA SER A 98 -18.14 22.99 15.02
C SER A 98 -16.71 23.03 14.49
N THR A 99 -16.30 24.16 13.93
CA THR A 99 -14.90 24.39 13.53
C THR A 99 -14.00 24.57 14.76
N ALA A 100 -12.70 24.28 14.63
CA ALA A 100 -11.69 24.44 15.69
C ALA A 100 -11.98 23.66 16.99
N THR A 101 -12.79 22.60 16.90
CA THR A 101 -13.01 21.62 17.96
C THR A 101 -12.35 20.31 17.52
N ASP A 102 -11.53 19.72 18.38
CA ASP A 102 -11.00 18.37 18.15
C ASP A 102 -12.10 17.34 18.41
N TYR A 103 -12.27 16.42 17.47
CA TYR A 103 -13.18 15.29 17.55
C TYR A 103 -12.37 14.01 17.54
N ASP A 104 -12.46 13.26 18.64
CA ASP A 104 -11.71 12.02 18.83
C ASP A 104 -12.47 10.82 18.27
N ILE A 105 -11.76 9.97 17.55
CA ILE A 105 -12.24 8.68 17.04
C ILE A 105 -11.46 7.57 17.74
N TYR A 106 -12.17 6.58 18.26
CA TYR A 106 -11.58 5.38 18.84
C TYR A 106 -12.08 4.13 18.12
N VAL A 107 -11.14 3.31 17.67
CA VAL A 107 -11.40 2.02 17.03
C VAL A 107 -10.80 0.93 17.89
N LYS A 108 -11.59 -0.09 18.20
CA LYS A 108 -11.13 -1.31 18.85
C LYS A 108 -10.88 -2.36 17.79
N VAL A 109 -9.68 -2.93 17.80
CA VAL A 109 -9.24 -3.99 16.89
C VAL A 109 -9.04 -5.24 17.73
N THR A 110 -9.70 -6.33 17.34
CA THR A 110 -9.61 -7.64 17.99
C THR A 110 -9.08 -8.65 16.98
N ASP A 111 -8.00 -9.34 17.31
CA ASP A 111 -7.44 -10.41 16.48
C ASP A 111 -8.18 -11.75 16.72
N GLN A 112 -7.89 -12.78 15.91
CA GLN A 112 -8.55 -14.09 16.03
C GLN A 112 -8.29 -14.80 17.35
N THR A 113 -7.20 -14.46 18.06
CA THR A 113 -6.90 -15.01 19.40
C THR A 113 -7.61 -14.23 20.51
N GLY A 114 -8.39 -13.21 20.16
CA GLY A 114 -9.08 -12.35 21.10
C GLY A 114 -8.20 -11.25 21.69
N LYS A 115 -6.96 -11.07 21.21
CA LYS A 115 -6.12 -9.95 21.65
C LYS A 115 -6.70 -8.66 21.11
N GLN A 116 -6.75 -7.65 21.96
CA GLN A 116 -7.35 -6.37 21.64
C GLN A 116 -6.30 -5.27 21.66
N MET A 117 -6.40 -4.38 20.68
CA MET A 117 -5.73 -3.09 20.68
C MET A 117 -6.74 -1.97 20.42
N LYS A 118 -6.39 -0.76 20.85
CA LYS A 118 -7.15 0.45 20.53
C LYS A 118 -6.33 1.34 19.61
N VAL A 119 -6.97 1.82 18.56
CA VAL A 119 -6.46 2.83 17.64
C VAL A 119 -7.23 4.11 17.90
N TRP A 120 -6.54 5.24 17.93
CA TRP A 120 -7.21 6.52 18.13
C TRP A 120 -6.45 7.64 17.44
N TRP A 121 -7.21 8.65 17.05
CA TRP A 121 -6.71 9.91 16.50
C TRP A 121 -7.81 10.97 16.63
N SER A 122 -7.43 12.22 16.47
CA SER A 122 -8.37 13.34 16.52
C SER A 122 -8.30 14.14 15.22
N PHE A 123 -9.42 14.76 14.87
CA PHE A 123 -9.50 15.65 13.72
C PHE A 123 -10.35 16.89 14.03
N GLN A 124 -10.16 17.95 13.25
CA GLN A 124 -11.00 19.13 13.27
C GLN A 124 -11.78 19.25 11.97
N LYS A 125 -13.02 19.73 12.08
CA LYS A 125 -13.74 20.24 10.91
C LYS A 125 -13.01 21.47 10.40
N GLU A 126 -12.66 21.44 9.13
CA GLU A 126 -12.08 22.59 8.46
C GLU A 126 -13.10 23.72 8.35
N ALA A 127 -12.68 24.94 8.68
CA ALA A 127 -13.46 26.13 8.39
C ALA A 127 -13.34 26.46 6.90
N VAL A 128 -14.41 27.00 6.30
CA VAL A 128 -14.46 27.37 4.87
C VAL A 128 -13.33 28.32 4.44
N GLU A 129 -12.76 29.08 5.40
CA GLU A 129 -11.66 30.03 5.16
C GLU A 129 -10.26 29.48 5.49
N LEU A 130 -10.17 28.25 6.04
CA LEU A 130 -8.90 27.57 6.18
C LEU A 130 -8.53 26.90 4.86
N ASP A 131 -7.24 26.66 4.72
CA ASP A 131 -6.63 26.33 3.44
C ASP A 131 -5.89 24.98 3.59
N HIS A 132 -6.47 23.98 4.27
CA HIS A 132 -5.83 22.67 4.43
C HIS A 132 -6.07 21.75 3.23
N PHE A 133 -7.02 22.10 2.36
CA PHE A 133 -7.34 21.35 1.15
C PHE A 133 -7.30 22.22 -0.10
N PHE A 134 -6.84 21.63 -1.18
CA PHE A 134 -6.98 22.17 -2.53
C PHE A 134 -7.79 21.21 -3.39
N PHE A 135 -8.63 21.76 -4.26
CA PHE A 135 -9.49 20.99 -5.14
C PHE A 135 -9.09 21.20 -6.59
N VAL A 136 -9.03 20.09 -7.33
CA VAL A 136 -8.85 20.07 -8.78
C VAL A 136 -10.07 19.41 -9.40
N ASP A 137 -10.66 20.08 -10.38
CA ASP A 137 -11.84 19.67 -11.12
C ASP A 137 -11.72 20.15 -12.57
N ASN A 138 -11.40 19.24 -13.48
CA ASN A 138 -11.26 19.59 -14.90
C ASN A 138 -12.58 19.96 -15.59
N SER A 139 -13.72 19.71 -14.95
CA SER A 139 -15.02 20.11 -15.47
C SER A 139 -15.37 21.56 -15.11
N TYR A 140 -14.60 22.18 -14.21
CA TYR A 140 -14.86 23.55 -13.77
C TYR A 140 -14.74 24.53 -14.95
N THR A 141 -15.85 25.18 -15.27
CA THR A 141 -15.94 26.17 -16.36
C THR A 141 -15.94 27.61 -15.88
N GLY A 142 -15.93 27.85 -14.56
CA GLY A 142 -15.95 29.18 -13.98
C GLY A 142 -14.69 30.02 -14.25
N GLY A 143 -14.68 31.23 -13.67
CA GLY A 143 -13.63 32.23 -13.81
C GLY A 143 -12.33 31.86 -13.08
N THR A 144 -11.65 32.84 -12.50
CA THR A 144 -10.41 32.62 -11.74
C THR A 144 -10.62 31.56 -10.64
N ALA A 145 -9.85 30.48 -10.71
CA ALA A 145 -9.83 29.43 -9.69
C ALA A 145 -8.85 29.76 -8.58
N ASP A 146 -9.24 29.49 -7.33
CA ASP A 146 -8.40 29.68 -6.13
C ASP A 146 -8.11 28.35 -5.42
N GLY A 147 -8.59 27.23 -5.97
CA GLY A 147 -8.37 25.89 -5.41
C GLY A 147 -9.32 25.53 -4.27
N LYS A 148 -10.28 26.39 -3.91
CA LYS A 148 -11.35 26.02 -2.97
C LYS A 148 -12.35 25.08 -3.63
N PHE A 149 -13.15 24.40 -2.81
CA PHE A 149 -14.19 23.48 -3.30
C PHE A 149 -15.16 24.10 -4.32
N SER A 150 -15.56 25.36 -4.12
CA SER A 150 -16.47 26.10 -5.00
C SER A 150 -15.83 26.63 -6.28
N THR A 151 -14.51 26.78 -6.26
CA THR A 151 -13.70 27.45 -7.29
C THR A 151 -12.41 26.64 -7.55
N PRO A 152 -12.54 25.33 -7.86
CA PRO A 152 -11.42 24.42 -7.94
C PRO A 152 -10.53 24.73 -9.15
N PHE A 153 -9.27 24.28 -9.09
CA PHE A 153 -8.37 24.37 -10.22
C PHE A 153 -8.82 23.45 -11.36
N LYS A 154 -8.63 23.86 -12.62
CA LYS A 154 -9.02 23.04 -13.79
C LYS A 154 -8.04 21.91 -14.11
N SER A 155 -6.79 22.07 -13.70
CA SER A 155 -5.71 21.18 -14.13
C SER A 155 -4.60 21.14 -13.10
N PHE A 156 -3.73 20.15 -13.26
CA PHE A 156 -2.48 19.98 -12.54
C PHE A 156 -1.36 20.92 -12.97
N ASP A 157 -1.54 21.70 -14.05
CA ASP A 157 -0.63 22.78 -14.50
C ASP A 157 -0.62 23.98 -13.53
N ILE A 158 -0.59 23.67 -12.24
CA ILE A 158 -0.31 24.53 -11.11
C ILE A 158 1.21 24.78 -11.02
N ALA A 159 1.99 24.52 -12.08
CA ALA A 159 3.44 24.78 -12.08
C ALA A 159 3.80 26.25 -11.81
N ASN A 160 2.89 27.20 -12.08
CA ASN A 160 3.06 28.59 -11.64
C ASN A 160 2.68 28.86 -10.18
N TRP A 161 2.24 27.86 -9.42
CA TRP A 161 1.88 28.00 -7.99
C TRP A 161 2.69 27.04 -7.11
N LEU A 162 2.85 25.78 -7.51
CA LEU A 162 3.71 24.81 -6.82
C LEU A 162 5.21 25.07 -7.05
N TYR A 163 5.58 25.80 -8.12
CA TYR A 163 6.99 26.05 -8.48
C TYR A 163 7.40 27.53 -8.37
N GLU A 164 6.52 28.49 -8.71
CA GLU A 164 6.82 29.93 -8.53
C GLU A 164 6.54 30.42 -7.10
N SER A 165 5.77 29.67 -6.31
CA SER A 165 5.64 29.94 -4.89
C SER A 165 6.72 29.15 -4.15
N THR A 166 7.84 29.81 -3.91
CA THR A 166 8.63 29.66 -2.65
C THR A 166 7.84 30.18 -1.44
N SER A 167 6.50 30.24 -1.55
CA SER A 167 5.62 30.68 -0.50
C SER A 167 5.21 29.44 0.27
N SER A 168 5.35 29.48 1.59
CA SER A 168 4.92 28.45 2.55
C SER A 168 3.41 28.15 2.52
N SER A 169 2.69 28.57 1.50
CA SER A 169 1.24 28.56 1.40
C SER A 169 0.68 27.27 0.82
N SER A 170 1.45 26.34 0.26
CA SER A 170 0.95 25.01 -0.17
C SER A 170 1.45 23.83 0.67
N ALA A 171 2.45 24.08 1.51
CA ALA A 171 3.13 23.08 2.31
C ALA A 171 2.18 22.34 3.25
N GLY A 172 2.23 21.01 3.23
CA GLY A 172 1.52 20.20 4.21
C GLY A 172 0.02 20.02 3.97
N LYS A 173 -0.51 20.51 2.85
CA LYS A 173 -1.94 20.43 2.55
C LYS A 173 -2.33 19.11 1.90
N THR A 174 -3.64 18.91 1.75
CA THR A 174 -4.22 17.80 1.01
C THR A 174 -4.71 18.27 -0.36
N LEU A 175 -4.20 17.67 -1.44
CA LEU A 175 -4.80 17.82 -2.77
C LEU A 175 -5.97 16.84 -2.92
N VAL A 176 -7.12 17.35 -3.32
CA VAL A 176 -8.32 16.57 -3.61
C VAL A 176 -8.61 16.64 -5.10
N ILE A 177 -8.62 15.49 -5.75
CA ILE A 177 -8.91 15.37 -7.18
C ILE A 177 -10.36 14.93 -7.32
N LYS A 178 -11.15 15.73 -8.01
CA LYS A 178 -12.53 15.41 -8.35
C LYS A 178 -12.58 14.58 -9.63
N GLU A 179 -13.52 13.66 -9.71
CA GLU A 179 -13.84 12.98 -10.95
C GLU A 179 -14.37 13.99 -11.96
N GLY A 180 -13.71 14.03 -13.12
CA GLY A 180 -14.08 14.91 -14.22
C GLY A 180 -15.40 14.50 -14.87
N ASN A 181 -15.94 15.37 -15.73
CA ASN A 181 -17.18 15.06 -16.45
C ASN A 181 -16.94 13.93 -17.46
N SER A 182 -17.56 12.77 -17.20
CA SER A 182 -17.33 11.51 -17.92
C SER A 182 -17.99 11.41 -19.30
N GLN A 183 -18.72 12.44 -19.75
CA GLN A 183 -19.54 12.41 -20.98
C GLN A 183 -18.77 12.26 -22.31
N SER A 184 -17.43 12.23 -22.30
CA SER A 184 -16.61 12.01 -23.50
C SER A 184 -15.49 10.98 -23.33
N GLY A 185 -15.65 10.01 -22.43
CA GLY A 185 -14.60 9.01 -22.15
C GLY A 185 -13.57 9.51 -21.13
N GLY A 186 -14.06 10.17 -20.08
CA GLY A 186 -13.25 10.74 -19.00
C GLY A 186 -12.43 11.92 -19.48
N SER A 187 -12.70 13.12 -18.97
CA SER A 187 -11.68 14.16 -19.02
C SER A 187 -10.50 13.66 -18.17
N GLU A 188 -9.49 13.11 -18.83
CA GLU A 188 -8.26 12.68 -18.20
C GLU A 188 -7.49 13.92 -17.74
N TYR A 189 -6.97 13.90 -16.53
CA TYR A 189 -6.00 14.90 -16.15
C TYR A 189 -4.67 14.58 -16.84
N THR A 190 -4.33 15.31 -17.91
CA THR A 190 -3.01 15.23 -18.53
C THR A 190 -2.02 16.07 -17.72
N LYS A 191 -1.01 15.43 -17.13
CA LYS A 191 0.13 16.15 -16.57
C LYS A 191 1.04 16.58 -17.75
N ASN A 192 1.56 17.80 -17.73
CA ASN A 192 2.46 18.29 -18.78
C ASN A 192 3.93 17.89 -18.51
N ALA A 193 4.65 17.47 -19.56
CA ALA A 193 6.02 16.94 -19.49
C ALA A 193 7.05 17.93 -18.93
N SER A 194 6.79 19.23 -19.09
CA SER A 194 7.67 20.31 -18.65
C SER A 194 7.79 20.45 -17.13
N ASN A 195 6.91 19.81 -16.35
CA ASN A 195 6.73 20.12 -14.93
C ASN A 195 7.42 19.15 -13.96
N GLY A 196 8.29 18.26 -14.43
CA GLY A 196 9.02 17.34 -13.55
C GLY A 196 8.11 16.34 -12.80
N SER A 197 8.69 15.52 -11.92
CA SER A 197 7.92 14.80 -10.89
C SER A 197 7.27 15.82 -9.96
N TRP A 198 6.08 15.53 -9.40
CA TRP A 198 5.66 16.29 -8.22
C TRP A 198 6.54 15.85 -7.05
N ASN A 199 7.65 16.55 -6.84
CA ASN A 199 8.57 16.27 -5.75
C ASN A 199 7.97 16.83 -4.46
N MET A 200 7.21 16.02 -3.74
CA MET A 200 6.67 16.33 -2.43
C MET A 200 7.85 16.61 -1.49
N GLN A 201 8.03 17.89 -1.17
CA GLN A 201 8.96 18.38 -0.16
C GLN A 201 8.14 18.85 1.03
N SER A 202 8.61 18.56 2.24
CA SER A 202 7.93 18.93 3.48
C SER A 202 7.69 20.45 3.62
N THR A 203 8.44 21.26 2.89
CA THR A 203 8.43 22.72 2.97
C THR A 203 7.53 23.42 1.96
N ASP A 204 7.15 22.76 0.85
CA ASP A 204 6.62 23.49 -0.31
C ASP A 204 5.39 22.84 -0.97
N LEU A 205 5.18 21.52 -0.84
CA LEU A 205 4.10 20.83 -1.56
C LEU A 205 3.04 20.21 -0.63
N PRO A 206 1.83 19.91 -1.15
CA PRO A 206 0.88 19.02 -0.49
C PRO A 206 1.56 17.71 -0.14
N ILE A 207 1.32 17.21 1.08
CA ILE A 207 1.87 15.92 1.52
C ILE A 207 0.86 14.78 1.40
N SER A 208 -0.37 15.09 0.99
CA SER A 208 -1.43 14.11 0.80
C SER A 208 -2.21 14.40 -0.48
N ILE A 209 -2.60 13.35 -1.20
CA ILE A 209 -3.42 13.45 -2.41
C ILE A 209 -4.51 12.38 -2.36
N ILE A 210 -5.76 12.81 -2.48
CA ILE A 210 -6.91 11.93 -2.37
C ILE A 210 -7.96 12.22 -3.45
N ASN A 211 -8.86 11.28 -3.65
CA ASN A 211 -10.14 11.51 -4.30
C ASN A 211 -11.19 12.10 -3.33
N ILE A 212 -12.31 12.59 -3.87
CA ILE A 212 -13.56 12.64 -3.10
C ILE A 212 -14.03 11.19 -2.89
N PRO A 213 -14.35 10.76 -1.65
CA PRO A 213 -14.95 9.47 -1.39
C PRO A 213 -16.12 9.13 -2.33
N GLY A 214 -16.08 7.94 -2.93
CA GLY A 214 -17.06 7.49 -3.92
C GLY A 214 -16.72 7.83 -5.37
N GLU A 215 -15.81 8.77 -5.62
CA GLU A 215 -15.31 9.10 -6.96
C GLU A 215 -14.02 8.32 -7.27
N THR A 216 -13.71 8.08 -8.55
CA THR A 216 -12.42 7.49 -8.98
C THR A 216 -11.77 8.32 -10.08
N PRO A 217 -11.15 9.46 -9.75
CA PRO A 217 -10.52 10.33 -10.74
C PRO A 217 -9.40 9.59 -11.49
N VAL A 218 -9.32 9.85 -12.81
CA VAL A 218 -8.33 9.25 -13.70
C VAL A 218 -7.23 10.27 -14.05
N VAL A 219 -6.00 9.92 -13.72
CA VAL A 219 -4.80 10.72 -14.04
C VAL A 219 -3.99 10.03 -15.13
N ASN A 220 -3.83 10.69 -16.27
CA ASN A 220 -3.04 10.18 -17.39
C ASN A 220 -1.59 10.70 -17.32
N LEU A 221 -0.64 9.76 -17.28
CA LEU A 221 0.79 10.00 -17.11
C LEU A 221 1.62 9.80 -18.40
N GLN A 222 0.99 9.67 -19.57
CA GLN A 222 1.62 9.30 -20.86
C GLN A 222 2.87 10.12 -21.23
N ASN A 223 2.98 11.35 -20.74
CA ASN A 223 4.07 12.27 -21.07
C ASN A 223 4.88 12.75 -19.86
N THR A 224 4.77 12.12 -18.69
CA THR A 224 5.29 12.72 -17.45
C THR A 224 6.10 11.79 -16.58
N TYR A 225 6.98 12.41 -15.78
CA TYR A 225 7.57 11.86 -14.56
C TYR A 225 6.50 11.30 -13.61
N PRO A 226 6.89 10.44 -12.63
CA PRO A 226 5.98 9.90 -11.62
C PRO A 226 4.95 10.89 -11.13
N LEU A 227 3.74 10.39 -10.85
CA LEU A 227 2.73 11.19 -10.18
C LEU A 227 3.28 11.79 -8.88
N PHE A 228 4.11 11.04 -8.14
CA PHE A 228 4.71 11.44 -6.88
C PHE A 228 6.20 11.12 -6.80
N GLY A 229 7.00 12.11 -6.44
CA GLY A 229 8.35 11.94 -5.92
C GLY A 229 8.40 12.36 -4.45
N LEU A 230 8.94 11.56 -3.54
CA LEU A 230 9.27 12.04 -2.19
C LEU A 230 10.73 12.47 -2.21
N ALA A 231 10.99 13.72 -1.81
CA ALA A 231 12.35 14.23 -1.75
C ALA A 231 13.08 13.69 -0.51
N GLY A 232 14.35 13.31 -0.69
CA GLY A 232 15.23 12.91 0.42
C GLY A 232 15.94 14.07 1.11
N GLY A 233 16.61 13.77 2.23
CA GLY A 233 17.44 14.70 2.99
C GLY A 233 16.64 15.55 3.99
N ALA A 234 17.05 16.81 4.18
CA ALA A 234 16.45 17.69 5.21
C ALA A 234 14.96 18.02 4.96
N ASN A 235 14.42 17.74 3.77
CA ASN A 235 13.08 18.11 3.34
C ASN A 235 12.14 16.89 3.16
N GLU A 236 12.47 15.76 3.80
CA GLU A 236 11.69 14.53 3.72
C GLU A 236 10.26 14.73 4.25
N PRO A 237 9.21 14.51 3.43
CA PRO A 237 7.85 14.47 3.94
C PRO A 237 7.65 13.24 4.82
N ASN A 238 7.04 13.46 5.98
CA ASN A 238 6.41 12.44 6.81
C ASN A 238 4.89 12.59 6.69
N ASP A 239 4.13 11.58 7.11
CA ASP A 239 2.66 11.63 7.11
C ASP A 239 2.05 11.72 5.70
N VAL A 240 2.67 11.03 4.76
CA VAL A 240 2.21 10.98 3.37
C VAL A 240 0.97 10.11 3.26
N PHE A 241 -0.10 10.64 2.67
CA PHE A 241 -1.33 9.89 2.42
C PHE A 241 -1.78 9.99 0.96
N VAL A 242 -1.83 8.86 0.25
CA VAL A 242 -2.29 8.80 -1.14
C VAL A 242 -3.48 7.85 -1.24
N ARG A 243 -4.59 8.29 -1.85
CA ARG A 243 -5.78 7.44 -1.92
C ARG A 243 -6.70 7.65 -3.12
N GLY A 244 -7.23 6.53 -3.63
CA GLY A 244 -8.48 6.54 -4.41
C GLY A 244 -8.35 7.04 -5.85
N ILE A 245 -7.15 7.03 -6.40
CA ILE A 245 -6.86 7.59 -7.72
C ILE A 245 -6.56 6.46 -8.68
N LYS A 246 -7.18 6.50 -9.87
CA LYS A 246 -6.77 5.67 -10.99
C LYS A 246 -5.70 6.41 -11.79
N CYS A 247 -4.57 5.76 -12.00
CA CYS A 247 -3.48 6.31 -12.78
C CYS A 247 -3.25 5.43 -14.01
N ILE A 248 -3.19 6.07 -15.19
CA ILE A 248 -3.06 5.38 -16.48
C ILE A 248 -1.83 5.83 -17.26
N ASN A 249 -1.35 4.99 -18.19
CA ASN A 249 -0.25 5.29 -19.11
C ASN A 249 1.03 5.78 -18.40
N GLY A 250 1.27 5.28 -17.19
CA GLY A 250 2.49 5.57 -16.44
C GLY A 250 3.73 5.12 -17.19
N ARG A 251 4.54 6.06 -17.68
CA ARG A 251 5.77 5.75 -18.41
C ARG A 251 6.99 5.95 -17.52
N GLY A 252 7.87 4.95 -17.46
CA GLY A 252 9.25 5.19 -17.03
C GLY A 252 9.89 6.20 -17.99
N THR A 253 10.61 7.20 -17.49
CA THR A 253 11.28 8.16 -18.37
C THR A 253 12.30 7.42 -19.26
N ASN A 254 12.50 7.90 -20.50
CA ASN A 254 13.47 7.35 -21.47
C ASN A 254 14.96 7.58 -21.06
N GLY A 255 15.26 7.65 -19.76
CA GLY A 255 16.59 7.88 -19.20
C GLY A 255 17.16 6.65 -18.48
N THR A 256 18.44 6.73 -18.12
CA THR A 256 19.15 5.73 -17.28
C THR A 256 18.47 5.48 -15.93
N GLU A 257 17.67 6.43 -15.48
CA GLU A 257 16.92 6.40 -14.23
C GLU A 257 15.44 6.16 -14.54
N GLY A 258 15.12 4.91 -14.91
CA GLY A 258 13.74 4.46 -14.88
C GLY A 258 13.26 4.62 -13.44
N TYR A 259 12.11 5.22 -13.23
CA TYR A 259 11.62 5.57 -11.91
C TYR A 259 10.16 5.17 -11.84
N GLY A 260 9.72 4.77 -10.64
CA GLY A 260 8.42 4.16 -10.49
C GLY A 260 7.31 5.06 -11.02
N ALA A 261 6.35 4.50 -11.74
CA ALA A 261 5.43 5.28 -12.56
C ALA A 261 4.47 6.15 -11.73
N PHE A 262 4.24 5.79 -10.45
CA PHE A 262 3.23 6.45 -9.63
C PHE A 262 3.83 7.04 -8.36
N VAL A 263 4.28 6.23 -7.40
CA VAL A 263 4.88 6.75 -6.16
C VAL A 263 6.36 6.42 -6.13
N ASN A 264 7.20 7.43 -5.88
CA ASN A 264 8.63 7.24 -5.84
C ASN A 264 9.30 7.98 -4.69
N GLY A 265 9.63 7.29 -3.60
CA GLY A 265 10.48 7.86 -2.56
C GLY A 265 11.94 7.70 -2.93
N PHE A 266 12.68 8.82 -3.07
CA PHE A 266 14.13 8.79 -3.19
C PHE A 266 14.78 9.37 -1.96
N GLU A 267 15.48 8.48 -1.27
CA GLU A 267 16.46 8.82 -0.24
C GLU A 267 15.80 9.32 1.04
N GLY A 268 16.39 9.00 2.19
CA GLY A 268 15.86 9.46 3.47
C GLY A 268 15.03 8.48 4.31
N ASP A 269 14.63 8.99 5.47
CA ASP A 269 14.04 8.31 6.62
C ASP A 269 12.54 8.62 6.74
N HIS A 270 11.83 8.60 5.61
CA HIS A 270 10.39 8.85 5.58
C HIS A 270 9.63 7.98 6.57
N LYS A 271 8.67 8.59 7.26
CA LYS A 271 7.80 7.92 8.23
C LYS A 271 6.34 8.13 7.89
N ARG A 272 5.53 7.12 8.20
CA ARG A 272 4.05 7.19 8.17
C ARG A 272 3.55 7.46 6.76
N ILE A 273 3.91 6.56 5.85
CA ILE A 273 3.42 6.58 4.47
C ILE A 273 2.23 5.63 4.40
N ALA A 274 1.09 6.11 3.93
CA ALA A 274 -0.11 5.31 3.72
C ALA A 274 -0.64 5.52 2.28
N ILE A 275 -0.73 4.43 1.53
CA ILE A 275 -1.24 4.40 0.16
C ILE A 275 -2.43 3.44 0.14
N SER A 276 -3.58 3.88 -0.39
CA SER A 276 -4.78 3.02 -0.41
C SER A 276 -5.72 3.21 -1.59
N LYS A 277 -6.49 2.17 -1.94
CA LYS A 277 -7.53 2.21 -3.00
C LYS A 277 -7.02 2.79 -4.33
N MET A 278 -5.82 2.43 -4.75
CA MET A 278 -5.23 2.91 -6.00
C MET A 278 -5.47 1.91 -7.12
N ILE A 279 -5.73 2.41 -8.33
CA ILE A 279 -5.77 1.60 -9.55
C ILE A 279 -4.62 2.05 -10.45
N LEU A 280 -3.68 1.16 -10.73
CA LEU A 280 -2.46 1.44 -11.48
C LEU A 280 -2.49 0.64 -12.79
N ASP A 281 -2.76 1.33 -13.89
CA ASP A 281 -3.05 0.72 -15.19
C ASP A 281 -2.05 1.21 -16.24
N THR A 282 -1.03 0.40 -16.52
CA THR A 282 0.11 0.83 -17.34
C THR A 282 0.07 0.20 -18.72
N THR A 283 -0.85 0.63 -19.56
CA THR A 283 -1.00 0.10 -20.94
C THR A 283 0.21 0.30 -21.87
N ASP A 284 1.26 1.02 -21.48
CA ASP A 284 2.40 1.37 -22.34
C ASP A 284 3.78 0.99 -21.76
N ALA A 285 4.67 0.55 -22.67
CA ALA A 285 5.92 -0.15 -22.43
C ALA A 285 6.89 0.53 -21.44
N TRP A 286 7.28 -0.27 -20.43
CA TRP A 286 8.32 0.04 -19.45
C TRP A 286 9.71 0.14 -20.10
N VAL A 287 10.49 1.16 -19.72
CA VAL A 287 11.77 1.49 -20.38
C VAL A 287 12.90 0.54 -19.98
N ASN A 288 13.71 0.23 -20.98
CA ASN A 288 14.71 -0.83 -21.17
C ASN A 288 16.04 -0.67 -20.37
N SER A 289 16.02 -0.06 -19.17
CA SER A 289 17.24 0.21 -18.39
C SER A 289 17.52 -0.93 -17.40
N ALA A 290 18.54 -1.74 -17.68
CA ALA A 290 18.87 -2.98 -16.96
C ALA A 290 19.36 -2.81 -15.50
N THR A 291 19.47 -1.58 -14.97
CA THR A 291 20.21 -1.31 -13.73
C THR A 291 19.40 -0.66 -12.60
N THR A 292 18.12 -0.34 -12.79
CA THR A 292 17.37 0.48 -11.82
C THR A 292 16.23 -0.25 -11.15
N ASN A 293 16.13 -0.11 -9.82
CA ASN A 293 15.12 -0.72 -8.96
C ASN A 293 13.78 0.02 -9.11
N ASN A 294 12.94 -0.40 -10.05
CA ASN A 294 11.70 0.33 -10.33
C ASN A 294 10.47 -0.55 -10.18
N GLY A 295 9.35 0.08 -9.81
CA GLY A 295 8.03 -0.53 -9.88
C GLY A 295 6.94 0.51 -10.02
N CYS A 296 5.69 0.11 -10.16
CA CYS A 296 4.58 1.07 -10.19
C CYS A 296 4.52 1.89 -8.88
N ILE A 297 4.74 1.22 -7.76
CA ILE A 297 5.03 1.84 -6.45
C ILE A 297 6.48 1.55 -6.10
N THR A 298 7.28 2.60 -5.90
CA THR A 298 8.66 2.51 -5.42
C THR A 298 8.81 3.28 -4.12
N ILE A 299 9.12 2.57 -3.04
CA ILE A 299 9.46 3.17 -1.74
C ILE A 299 10.93 2.82 -1.49
N SER A 300 11.83 3.72 -1.87
CA SER A 300 13.26 3.42 -1.95
C SER A 300 14.17 4.46 -1.32
N GLY A 301 15.45 4.11 -1.18
CA GLY A 301 16.52 5.07 -0.95
C GLY A 301 17.74 4.50 -0.24
N ALA A 302 18.77 5.35 -0.15
CA ALA A 302 20.11 4.96 0.26
C ALA A 302 20.33 4.91 1.79
N GLY A 303 19.43 5.51 2.58
CA GLY A 303 19.57 5.74 4.04
C GLY A 303 18.84 4.72 4.94
N SER A 304 18.30 5.19 6.08
CA SER A 304 17.68 4.36 7.12
C SER A 304 16.41 3.66 6.63
N ALA A 305 15.93 2.70 7.43
CA ALA A 305 14.65 2.07 7.21
C ALA A 305 13.51 3.09 7.36
N ARG A 306 12.58 3.11 6.39
CA ARG A 306 11.33 3.85 6.47
C ARG A 306 10.45 3.24 7.55
N GLU A 307 9.75 4.05 8.33
CA GLU A 307 8.94 3.56 9.45
C GLU A 307 7.45 3.74 9.18
N HIS A 308 6.63 2.73 9.51
CA HIS A 308 5.16 2.77 9.36
C HIS A 308 4.72 2.99 7.90
N VAL A 309 5.02 2.02 7.05
CA VAL A 309 4.64 2.06 5.64
C VAL A 309 3.47 1.13 5.40
N GLY A 310 2.33 1.68 4.99
CA GLY A 310 1.11 0.94 4.67
C GLY A 310 0.73 1.10 3.21
N VAL A 311 0.59 0.00 2.49
CA VAL A 311 0.10 -0.02 1.11
C VAL A 311 -1.01 -1.07 1.03
N VAL A 312 -2.25 -0.63 0.89
CA VAL A 312 -3.43 -1.50 1.00
C VAL A 312 -4.43 -1.26 -0.12
N ASP A 313 -5.19 -2.25 -0.56
CA ASP A 313 -6.20 -2.08 -1.63
C ASP A 313 -5.61 -1.49 -2.91
N ILE A 314 -4.64 -2.18 -3.50
CA ILE A 314 -4.03 -1.75 -4.75
C ILE A 314 -4.42 -2.71 -5.85
N GLU A 315 -4.97 -2.15 -6.93
CA GLU A 315 -5.24 -2.86 -8.15
C GLU A 315 -4.17 -2.49 -9.19
N PHE A 316 -3.50 -3.50 -9.74
CA PHE A 316 -2.54 -3.38 -10.81
C PHE A 316 -3.14 -4.00 -12.07
N LEU A 317 -3.28 -3.22 -13.12
CA LEU A 317 -3.87 -3.62 -14.39
C LEU A 317 -2.85 -3.49 -15.51
N ASN A 318 -2.76 -4.49 -16.37
CA ASN A 318 -1.96 -4.43 -17.59
C ASN A 318 -0.50 -4.02 -17.35
N ILE A 319 0.13 -4.51 -16.27
CA ILE A 319 1.51 -4.12 -15.94
C ILE A 319 2.46 -4.74 -16.95
N PRO A 320 3.17 -3.98 -17.80
CA PRO A 320 4.03 -4.55 -18.80
C PRO A 320 5.27 -5.11 -18.10
N GLY A 321 5.71 -6.26 -18.59
CA GLY A 321 6.94 -6.86 -18.09
C GLY A 321 8.15 -5.96 -18.35
N SER A 322 9.11 -5.99 -17.43
CA SER A 322 10.38 -5.29 -17.62
C SER A 322 11.24 -6.04 -18.63
N GLY A 323 11.63 -5.39 -19.73
CA GLY A 323 12.65 -5.93 -20.65
C GLY A 323 14.03 -6.10 -19.99
N ALA A 324 14.23 -5.51 -18.82
CA ALA A 324 15.46 -5.53 -18.05
C ALA A 324 15.68 -6.86 -17.32
N THR A 325 16.92 -7.34 -17.29
CA THR A 325 17.29 -8.65 -16.71
C THR A 325 17.12 -8.76 -15.19
N ASN A 326 16.84 -7.69 -14.43
CA ASN A 326 17.01 -7.73 -12.98
C ASN A 326 16.20 -6.82 -12.03
N ALA A 327 15.18 -6.05 -12.43
CA ALA A 327 14.74 -4.98 -11.51
C ALA A 327 13.32 -4.39 -11.61
N GLY A 328 12.34 -5.09 -12.19
CA GLY A 328 10.94 -4.63 -12.23
C GLY A 328 10.05 -5.26 -11.17
N GLY A 329 9.34 -4.43 -10.40
CA GLY A 329 8.27 -4.81 -9.46
C GLY A 329 6.91 -4.20 -9.79
N ALA A 330 5.78 -4.80 -9.42
CA ALA A 330 4.56 -3.99 -9.26
C ALA A 330 4.77 -2.98 -8.10
N THR A 331 5.33 -3.48 -6.99
CA THR A 331 5.84 -2.70 -5.86
C THR A 331 7.30 -3.04 -5.57
N MET A 332 8.11 -2.00 -5.37
CA MET A 332 9.49 -2.05 -4.90
C MET A 332 9.57 -1.41 -3.52
N LEU A 333 10.17 -2.10 -2.56
CA LEU A 333 10.44 -1.63 -1.22
C LEU A 333 11.93 -1.76 -0.93
N MET A 334 12.58 -0.70 -0.48
CA MET A 334 13.97 -0.75 -0.02
C MET A 334 14.08 -0.18 1.38
N GLY A 335 14.33 -1.05 2.37
CA GLY A 335 14.55 -0.64 3.76
C GLY A 335 13.26 -0.14 4.42
N CYS A 336 12.57 -1.02 5.13
CA CYS A 336 11.31 -0.71 5.80
C CYS A 336 11.28 -1.33 7.19
N LYS A 337 10.66 -0.63 8.13
CA LYS A 337 10.37 -1.08 9.48
C LYS A 337 8.89 -0.80 9.73
N TRP A 338 8.18 -1.79 10.26
CA TRP A 338 6.74 -1.69 10.46
C TRP A 338 6.02 -1.45 9.13
N GLY A 339 6.13 -2.43 8.24
CA GLY A 339 5.47 -2.43 6.94
C GLY A 339 4.16 -3.23 6.95
N LEU A 340 3.17 -2.78 6.20
CA LEU A 340 1.99 -3.55 5.81
C LEU A 340 1.73 -3.41 4.31
N PHE A 341 1.68 -4.54 3.62
CA PHE A 341 1.35 -4.65 2.20
C PHE A 341 0.18 -5.62 2.10
N ASP A 342 -1.02 -5.11 1.82
CA ASP A 342 -2.27 -5.87 1.97
C ASP A 342 -3.19 -5.68 0.76
N ARG A 343 -4.00 -6.70 0.41
CA ARG A 343 -5.02 -6.63 -0.66
C ARG A 343 -4.45 -6.08 -1.96
N TYR A 344 -3.48 -6.82 -2.51
CA TYR A 344 -2.92 -6.55 -3.83
C TYR A 344 -3.67 -7.40 -4.84
N ASN A 345 -4.28 -6.77 -5.83
CA ASN A 345 -4.94 -7.46 -6.95
C ASN A 345 -4.17 -7.13 -8.22
N VAL A 346 -3.47 -8.12 -8.77
CA VAL A 346 -2.66 -7.96 -9.98
C VAL A 346 -3.29 -8.72 -11.13
N HIS A 347 -3.64 -8.00 -12.17
CA HIS A 347 -4.27 -8.50 -13.38
C HIS A 347 -3.36 -8.24 -14.58
N ASP A 348 -3.23 -9.26 -15.44
CA ASP A 348 -2.48 -9.17 -16.69
C ASP A 348 -1.07 -8.60 -16.50
N TYR A 349 -0.36 -9.14 -15.49
CA TYR A 349 1.05 -8.84 -15.31
C TYR A 349 1.82 -9.45 -16.50
N GLY A 350 2.18 -8.57 -17.42
CA GLY A 350 3.00 -8.85 -18.57
C GLY A 350 4.39 -9.28 -18.12
N ALA A 351 4.97 -10.16 -18.93
CA ALA A 351 6.17 -10.88 -18.54
C ALA A 351 7.30 -10.53 -19.54
N GLY A 352 8.34 -9.85 -19.05
CA GLY A 352 9.49 -9.35 -19.81
C GLY A 352 10.73 -10.23 -19.68
N SER A 353 11.76 -10.02 -20.50
CA SER A 353 12.90 -10.95 -20.65
C SER A 353 13.78 -11.20 -19.40
N GLY A 354 13.48 -10.57 -18.27
CA GLY A 354 14.25 -10.69 -17.03
C GLY A 354 13.55 -11.39 -15.88
N THR A 355 14.13 -11.20 -14.69
CA THR A 355 13.54 -11.59 -13.41
C THR A 355 12.57 -10.50 -12.95
N GLU A 356 11.31 -10.88 -12.73
CA GLU A 356 10.24 -9.94 -12.38
C GLU A 356 9.59 -10.26 -11.04
N HIS A 357 9.07 -9.22 -10.41
CA HIS A 357 8.51 -9.30 -9.06
C HIS A 357 7.13 -8.67 -9.02
N ILE A 358 6.19 -9.23 -8.27
CA ILE A 358 5.00 -8.45 -7.89
C ILE A 358 5.39 -7.51 -6.76
N ILE A 359 5.99 -8.06 -5.70
CA ILE A 359 6.56 -7.27 -4.61
C ILE A 359 8.04 -7.62 -4.50
N HIS A 360 8.89 -6.61 -4.62
CA HIS A 360 10.33 -6.73 -4.43
C HIS A 360 10.76 -5.95 -3.19
N ALA A 361 10.99 -6.64 -2.08
CA ALA A 361 11.55 -6.05 -0.88
C ALA A 361 13.07 -6.28 -0.82
N LYS A 362 13.82 -5.20 -0.67
CA LYS A 362 15.28 -5.15 -0.59
C LYS A 362 15.73 -4.43 0.69
N LYS A 363 17.00 -4.60 1.05
CA LYS A 363 17.62 -3.99 2.23
C LYS A 363 16.87 -4.40 3.53
N SER A 364 17.13 -3.70 4.64
CA SER A 364 16.63 -4.02 5.99
C SER A 364 15.13 -3.82 6.04
N THR A 365 14.40 -4.85 5.65
CA THR A 365 12.95 -4.92 5.77
C THR A 365 12.66 -5.78 6.98
N ARG A 366 12.35 -5.13 8.09
CA ARG A 366 12.04 -5.77 9.36
C ARG A 366 10.63 -5.44 9.76
N ASP A 367 10.04 -6.27 10.60
CA ASP A 367 8.71 -6.05 11.10
C ASP A 367 7.72 -5.73 9.96
N THR A 368 7.62 -6.59 8.96
CA THR A 368 6.77 -6.33 7.79
C THR A 368 5.78 -7.47 7.55
N THR A 369 4.52 -7.13 7.27
CA THR A 369 3.50 -8.11 6.88
C THR A 369 3.12 -7.89 5.42
N PHE A 370 3.26 -8.93 4.61
CA PHE A 370 2.70 -9.04 3.27
C PHE A 370 1.51 -9.99 3.35
N ARG A 371 0.30 -9.54 3.02
CA ARG A 371 -0.86 -10.45 3.02
C ARG A 371 -1.86 -10.17 1.93
N ARG A 372 -2.67 -11.18 1.59
CA ARG A 372 -3.74 -11.07 0.58
C ARG A 372 -3.24 -10.48 -0.73
N VAL A 373 -2.22 -11.12 -1.28
CA VAL A 373 -1.72 -10.80 -2.61
C VAL A 373 -2.33 -11.81 -3.56
N THR A 374 -3.24 -11.33 -4.40
CA THR A 374 -3.83 -12.08 -5.51
C THR A 374 -3.19 -11.63 -6.81
N ALA A 375 -2.69 -12.60 -7.58
CA ALA A 375 -2.03 -12.29 -8.84
C ALA A 375 -2.39 -13.28 -9.94
N LYS A 376 -2.85 -12.73 -11.07
CA LYS A 376 -3.01 -13.45 -12.33
C LYS A 376 -1.92 -12.99 -13.28
N VAL A 377 -0.92 -13.85 -13.47
CA VAL A 377 0.24 -13.52 -14.29
C VAL A 377 -0.03 -13.98 -15.72
N ASN A 378 0.00 -13.06 -16.69
CA ASN A 378 -0.16 -13.42 -18.09
C ASN A 378 1.23 -13.65 -18.72
N MET A 379 1.79 -14.83 -18.45
CA MET A 379 3.12 -15.17 -18.93
C MET A 379 3.10 -15.58 -20.39
N HIS A 380 3.70 -14.77 -21.28
CA HIS A 380 3.98 -15.20 -22.66
C HIS A 380 5.46 -15.58 -22.91
N TRP A 381 6.44 -15.12 -22.10
CA TRP A 381 7.88 -15.25 -22.48
C TRP A 381 8.93 -15.44 -21.36
N VAL A 382 8.57 -15.67 -20.09
CA VAL A 382 9.53 -15.48 -18.98
C VAL A 382 10.01 -16.77 -18.35
N VAL A 383 11.31 -16.79 -18.05
CA VAL A 383 12.01 -17.92 -17.43
C VAL A 383 11.85 -17.90 -15.91
N ASN A 384 11.69 -16.74 -15.25
CA ASN A 384 11.47 -16.62 -13.80
C ASN A 384 10.63 -15.38 -13.40
N THR A 385 9.33 -15.56 -13.10
CA THR A 385 8.50 -14.52 -12.45
C THR A 385 8.27 -14.90 -11.00
N TYR A 386 8.51 -13.95 -10.10
CA TYR A 386 8.36 -14.15 -8.66
C TYR A 386 7.17 -13.32 -8.17
N GLY A 387 6.31 -13.91 -7.34
CA GLY A 387 5.27 -13.16 -6.64
C GLY A 387 5.90 -12.15 -5.68
N ILE A 388 6.36 -12.66 -4.54
CA ILE A 388 7.08 -11.86 -3.56
C ILE A 388 8.53 -12.31 -3.58
N LYS A 389 9.44 -11.33 -3.72
CA LYS A 389 10.87 -11.52 -3.53
C LYS A 389 11.37 -10.67 -2.36
N LEU A 390 11.88 -11.35 -1.34
CA LEU A 390 12.71 -10.75 -0.32
C LEU A 390 14.17 -10.98 -0.73
N ASN A 391 14.96 -9.93 -0.91
CA ASN A 391 16.36 -10.05 -1.33
C ASN A 391 17.29 -9.17 -0.51
N GLU A 392 18.39 -9.76 -0.05
CA GLU A 392 19.51 -8.99 0.47
C GLU A 392 20.31 -8.42 -0.72
N ASP A 393 20.75 -7.17 -0.63
CA ASP A 393 21.73 -6.64 -1.56
C ASP A 393 23.11 -7.12 -1.09
N PRO A 394 23.78 -8.04 -1.82
CA PRO A 394 25.04 -8.64 -1.37
C PRO A 394 26.19 -7.62 -1.25
N SER A 395 26.04 -6.43 -1.85
CA SER A 395 27.02 -5.34 -1.73
C SER A 395 26.92 -4.60 -0.40
N THR A 396 25.82 -4.76 0.33
CA THR A 396 25.56 -4.04 1.57
C THR A 396 25.47 -5.03 2.72
N GLN A 397 26.59 -5.28 3.41
CA GLN A 397 26.61 -6.14 4.60
C GLN A 397 25.84 -5.48 5.76
N GLY A 398 24.97 -6.22 6.43
CA GLY A 398 24.25 -5.77 7.63
C GLY A 398 22.77 -5.44 7.46
N TYR A 399 22.14 -5.85 6.35
CA TYR A 399 20.71 -5.62 6.15
C TYR A 399 19.90 -6.85 6.50
N LEU A 400 19.05 -6.71 7.52
CA LEU A 400 18.39 -7.83 8.19
C LEU A 400 16.91 -7.89 7.80
N PHE A 401 16.47 -9.06 7.37
CA PHE A 401 15.06 -9.40 7.43
C PHE A 401 14.81 -10.02 8.80
N GLU A 402 13.93 -9.37 9.55
CA GLU A 402 13.53 -9.81 10.88
C GLU A 402 12.01 -9.75 10.90
N ASP A 403 11.39 -10.78 11.47
CA ASP A 403 10.01 -10.65 11.91
C ASP A 403 9.07 -10.28 10.74
N THR A 404 9.23 -11.02 9.65
CA THR A 404 8.48 -10.83 8.40
C THR A 404 7.42 -11.89 8.24
N GLU A 405 6.20 -11.47 7.92
CA GLU A 405 5.04 -12.32 7.75
C GLU A 405 4.56 -12.27 6.30
N ILE A 406 4.31 -13.44 5.69
CA ILE A 406 3.75 -13.57 4.36
C ILE A 406 2.56 -14.53 4.42
N CYS A 407 1.35 -14.04 4.14
CA CYS A 407 0.16 -14.89 4.28
C CYS A 407 -0.98 -14.61 3.30
N TYR A 408 -1.86 -15.60 3.10
CA TYR A 408 -3.02 -15.48 2.20
C TYR A 408 -2.64 -15.05 0.77
N ILE A 409 -1.58 -15.65 0.22
CA ILE A 409 -1.13 -15.36 -1.13
C ILE A 409 -1.86 -16.30 -2.09
N ASP A 410 -2.53 -15.78 -3.12
CA ASP A 410 -3.13 -16.60 -4.20
C ASP A 410 -2.54 -16.18 -5.54
N MET A 411 -1.70 -17.04 -6.11
CA MET A 411 -1.09 -16.78 -7.41
C MET A 411 -1.57 -17.80 -8.42
N GLU A 412 -1.93 -17.31 -9.61
CA GLU A 412 -2.38 -18.12 -10.72
C GLU A 412 -1.53 -17.81 -11.96
N ALA A 413 -0.86 -18.83 -12.48
CA ALA A 413 -0.20 -18.76 -13.78
C ALA A 413 -1.15 -19.28 -14.88
N PRO A 414 -0.90 -18.96 -16.16
CA PRO A 414 -1.65 -19.56 -17.26
C PRO A 414 -1.37 -21.06 -17.31
N ASP A 415 -2.42 -21.85 -17.53
CA ASP A 415 -2.31 -23.30 -17.81
C ASP A 415 -1.62 -23.49 -19.17
N ALA A 416 -0.30 -23.63 -19.17
CA ALA A 416 0.49 -23.83 -20.38
C ALA A 416 1.59 -24.87 -20.15
N ASP A 417 1.67 -25.84 -21.06
CA ASP A 417 2.53 -27.04 -21.07
C ASP A 417 4.07 -26.82 -21.00
N ASN A 418 4.55 -25.60 -20.71
CA ASN A 418 5.98 -25.29 -20.74
C ASN A 418 6.46 -24.59 -19.46
N LEU A 419 7.24 -25.33 -18.65
CA LEU A 419 8.29 -24.95 -17.67
C LEU A 419 8.36 -23.47 -17.19
N ARG A 420 7.23 -22.89 -16.83
CA ARG A 420 7.16 -21.49 -16.36
C ARG A 420 6.95 -21.50 -14.86
N TYR A 421 7.86 -20.86 -14.14
CA TYR A 421 7.81 -20.78 -12.69
C TYR A 421 7.03 -19.53 -12.28
N VAL A 422 5.92 -19.73 -11.56
CA VAL A 422 5.30 -18.69 -10.72
C VAL A 422 5.49 -19.17 -9.28
N GLY A 423 6.36 -18.47 -8.56
CA GLY A 423 6.77 -18.87 -7.22
C GLY A 423 6.95 -17.69 -6.29
N MET A 424 6.87 -17.96 -5.01
CA MET A 424 7.25 -17.02 -3.97
C MET A 424 8.69 -17.31 -3.58
N VAL A 425 9.58 -16.33 -3.70
CA VAL A 425 10.97 -16.53 -3.27
C VAL A 425 11.32 -15.66 -2.10
N VAL A 426 11.68 -16.33 -1.03
CA VAL A 426 12.18 -15.70 0.18
C VAL A 426 13.68 -15.95 0.22
N SER A 427 14.41 -15.26 -0.66
CA SER A 427 15.86 -15.38 -0.76
C SER A 427 16.53 -14.39 0.19
N VAL A 428 16.58 -14.74 1.46
CA VAL A 428 17.27 -13.93 2.48
C VAL A 428 18.74 -14.29 2.46
N GLY A 429 19.67 -13.37 2.19
CA GLY A 429 21.09 -13.72 2.16
C GLY A 429 21.58 -14.30 3.49
N SER A 430 22.85 -14.70 3.55
CA SER A 430 23.44 -15.46 4.67
C SER A 430 23.43 -14.74 6.04
N GLN A 431 22.82 -13.56 6.15
CA GLN A 431 22.74 -12.74 7.36
C GLN A 431 21.30 -12.49 7.85
N ALA A 432 20.33 -13.36 7.56
CA ALA A 432 19.00 -13.26 8.16
C ALA A 432 19.04 -13.48 9.68
N ASN A 433 18.60 -12.49 10.47
CA ASN A 433 18.64 -12.54 11.94
C ASN A 433 17.28 -12.82 12.59
N GLY A 434 16.20 -12.96 11.82
CA GLY A 434 14.87 -13.26 12.37
C GLY A 434 14.06 -14.23 11.52
N PRO A 435 12.98 -14.79 12.10
CA PRO A 435 12.11 -15.72 11.40
C PRO A 435 11.34 -15.01 10.28
N VAL A 436 11.13 -15.73 9.18
CA VAL A 436 10.08 -15.42 8.21
C VAL A 436 8.96 -16.42 8.39
N TYR A 437 7.74 -15.92 8.53
CA TYR A 437 6.52 -16.72 8.69
C TYR A 437 5.78 -16.78 7.36
N VAL A 438 5.51 -17.98 6.86
CA VAL A 438 4.75 -18.17 5.60
C VAL A 438 3.60 -19.13 5.83
N TYR A 439 2.37 -18.68 5.56
CA TYR A 439 1.18 -19.51 5.77
C TYR A 439 0.01 -19.17 4.86
N ARG A 440 -0.88 -20.15 4.60
CA ARG A 440 -2.07 -19.99 3.74
C ARG A 440 -1.75 -19.43 2.35
N THR A 441 -0.67 -19.92 1.75
CA THR A 441 -0.23 -19.54 0.40
C THR A 441 -0.64 -20.62 -0.58
N THR A 442 -1.35 -20.22 -1.63
CA THR A 442 -1.76 -21.08 -2.75
C THR A 442 -1.11 -20.59 -4.03
N CYS A 443 -0.45 -21.48 -4.74
CA CYS A 443 0.05 -21.22 -6.09
C CYS A 443 -0.58 -22.25 -7.04
N LYS A 444 -1.32 -21.78 -8.04
CA LYS A 444 -2.03 -22.60 -9.02
C LYS A 444 -1.35 -22.50 -10.39
N TYR A 445 -1.13 -23.65 -11.01
CA TYR A 445 -0.57 -23.83 -12.35
C TYR A 445 0.87 -23.28 -12.51
N GLY A 446 1.76 -24.08 -13.11
CA GLY A 446 3.18 -23.74 -13.26
C GLY A 446 4.07 -24.15 -12.09
N GLY A 447 5.36 -23.86 -12.23
CA GLY A 447 6.36 -24.29 -11.26
C GLY A 447 6.41 -23.37 -10.03
N THR A 448 5.81 -23.80 -8.92
CA THR A 448 6.03 -23.12 -7.64
C THR A 448 7.35 -23.55 -7.03
N PHE A 449 8.17 -22.57 -6.70
CA PHE A 449 9.36 -22.78 -5.90
C PHE A 449 9.32 -21.82 -4.74
N ILE A 450 9.51 -22.37 -3.54
CA ILE A 450 9.72 -21.60 -2.34
C ILE A 450 11.15 -21.88 -1.92
N ARG A 451 12.00 -20.88 -2.10
CA ARG A 451 13.40 -20.95 -1.69
C ARG A 451 13.56 -20.11 -0.43
N PHE A 452 14.15 -20.72 0.58
CA PHE A 452 14.59 -20.07 1.81
C PHE A 452 16.09 -20.22 1.96
N THR A 453 16.71 -19.17 2.47
CA THR A 453 18.14 -19.15 2.82
C THR A 453 18.34 -18.66 4.27
N CYS A 454 17.26 -18.70 5.05
CA CYS A 454 17.16 -18.32 6.46
C CYS A 454 16.23 -19.26 7.23
N PRO A 455 16.19 -19.19 8.58
CA PRO A 455 15.16 -19.85 9.37
C PRO A 455 13.77 -19.38 8.94
N VAL A 456 12.90 -20.33 8.64
CA VAL A 456 11.51 -20.09 8.25
C VAL A 456 10.59 -21.02 9.01
N GLU A 457 9.46 -20.47 9.44
CA GLU A 457 8.35 -21.23 9.97
C GLU A 457 7.27 -21.34 8.90
N LEU A 458 6.95 -22.58 8.53
CA LEU A 458 5.91 -22.92 7.55
C LEU A 458 4.70 -23.51 8.26
N ASP A 459 3.51 -23.05 7.88
CA ASP A 459 2.24 -23.67 8.27
C ASP A 459 1.88 -24.83 7.30
N ASP A 460 1.13 -25.81 7.81
CA ASP A 460 0.61 -26.96 7.06
C ASP A 460 -0.33 -26.55 5.91
N ASN A 461 -0.86 -25.32 5.95
CA ASN A 461 -1.77 -24.75 4.95
C ASN A 461 -1.07 -24.13 3.72
N VAL A 462 0.23 -24.38 3.52
CA VAL A 462 0.94 -23.98 2.31
C VAL A 462 0.74 -25.06 1.23
N HIS A 463 0.02 -24.70 0.16
CA HIS A 463 -0.34 -25.63 -0.91
C HIS A 463 0.34 -25.25 -2.22
N THR A 464 1.07 -26.21 -2.81
CA THR A 464 1.58 -26.13 -4.18
C THR A 464 0.96 -27.25 -5.01
N ASP A 465 0.25 -26.91 -6.10
CA ASP A 465 -0.36 -27.93 -6.96
C ASP A 465 0.72 -28.83 -7.59
N ALA A 466 0.46 -30.14 -7.62
CA ALA A 466 1.41 -31.19 -7.89
C ALA A 466 1.66 -31.44 -9.40
N ASN A 467 1.09 -30.63 -10.29
CA ASN A 467 1.22 -30.78 -11.75
C ASN A 467 2.60 -30.40 -12.33
N ASN A 468 3.66 -30.47 -11.53
CA ASN A 468 4.97 -29.94 -11.89
C ASN A 468 5.98 -31.07 -12.19
N ASN A 469 6.51 -31.05 -13.41
CA ASN A 469 7.61 -31.92 -13.84
C ASN A 469 8.85 -31.67 -12.96
N VAL A 470 9.21 -32.71 -12.21
CA VAL A 470 10.36 -32.78 -11.31
C VAL A 470 11.66 -32.77 -12.13
N GLY A 471 12.13 -31.58 -12.49
CA GLY A 471 13.43 -31.36 -13.14
C GLY A 471 14.37 -30.45 -12.35
N ALA A 472 13.85 -29.67 -11.40
CA ALA A 472 14.65 -28.85 -10.49
C ALA A 472 14.37 -29.29 -9.06
N THR A 473 15.31 -30.08 -8.52
CA THR A 473 15.62 -30.26 -7.09
C THR A 473 14.66 -29.58 -6.10
N GLY A 474 13.64 -30.33 -5.69
CA GLY A 474 12.99 -30.28 -4.38
C GLY A 474 12.31 -28.98 -3.97
N LEU A 475 11.19 -29.12 -3.26
CA LEU A 475 11.05 -28.39 -2.00
C LEU A 475 12.28 -28.76 -1.14
N THR A 476 13.42 -28.14 -1.42
CA THR A 476 14.60 -28.32 -0.60
C THR A 476 14.34 -27.41 0.59
N VAL A 477 13.61 -27.95 1.57
CA VAL A 477 13.79 -27.52 2.95
C VAL A 477 15.25 -27.84 3.27
N VAL A 478 16.16 -26.94 2.89
CA VAL A 478 17.53 -26.97 3.40
C VAL A 478 17.41 -26.49 4.83
N THR A 479 17.01 -27.38 5.73
CA THR A 479 17.36 -27.22 7.15
C THR A 479 18.86 -27.47 7.24
N ASP A 480 19.67 -26.48 6.87
CA ASP A 480 21.04 -26.39 7.38
C ASP A 480 20.94 -25.97 8.84
N TYR A 481 20.51 -26.90 9.68
CA TYR A 481 20.70 -26.87 11.13
C TYR A 481 20.85 -28.31 11.62
N ASP A 482 22.04 -28.86 11.37
CA ASP A 482 22.52 -30.05 12.02
C ASP A 482 22.89 -29.69 13.47
N ASN A 483 21.87 -29.62 14.32
CA ASN A 483 21.95 -29.72 15.78
C ASN A 483 20.54 -30.01 16.31
N THR A 484 20.24 -31.31 16.43
CA THR A 484 19.19 -31.91 17.29
C THR A 484 18.03 -30.99 17.70
N PRO A 485 16.85 -31.08 17.05
CA PRO A 485 15.64 -30.47 17.57
C PRO A 485 15.15 -31.29 18.78
N THR A 486 15.36 -30.78 19.99
CA THR A 486 14.73 -31.35 21.20
C THR A 486 13.46 -30.63 21.63
N ASP A 487 12.91 -29.70 20.84
CA ASP A 487 11.59 -29.11 21.14
C ASP A 487 10.87 -28.69 19.86
N TYR A 488 10.32 -29.67 19.14
CA TYR A 488 9.15 -29.42 18.31
C TYR A 488 7.95 -29.37 19.28
N GLN A 489 7.64 -28.20 19.82
CA GLN A 489 6.35 -28.03 20.51
C GLN A 489 5.26 -27.98 19.44
N THR A 490 4.70 -29.15 19.10
CA THR A 490 3.31 -29.24 18.63
C THR A 490 2.41 -28.78 19.77
N GLY A 491 2.29 -27.46 19.90
CA GLY A 491 1.59 -26.79 20.97
C GLY A 491 0.78 -25.64 20.41
N THR A 492 -0.38 -25.94 19.84
CA THR A 492 -1.67 -25.50 20.41
C THR A 492 -2.82 -25.95 19.51
N THR A 493 -3.86 -26.41 20.18
CA THR A 493 -5.21 -26.74 19.73
C THR A 493 -5.65 -25.99 18.46
N LEU A 494 -5.99 -26.74 17.42
CA LEU A 494 -6.78 -26.29 16.27
C LEU A 494 -7.93 -25.39 16.75
N LEU A 495 -7.85 -24.09 16.45
CA LEU A 495 -9.03 -23.23 16.40
C LEU A 495 -9.76 -23.61 15.11
N THR A 496 -10.70 -24.56 15.23
CA THR A 496 -11.69 -24.83 14.18
C THR A 496 -12.34 -23.52 13.75
N ASP A 497 -12.47 -23.31 12.45
CA ASP A 497 -13.05 -22.15 11.74
C ASP A 497 -14.50 -21.81 12.16
N ALA A 498 -14.68 -21.33 13.40
CA ALA A 498 -16.00 -20.95 13.91
C ALA A 498 -16.53 -19.65 13.27
N TYR A 499 -15.68 -18.84 12.64
CA TYR A 499 -16.08 -17.59 11.99
C TYR A 499 -16.25 -17.66 10.47
N LEU A 500 -15.84 -18.77 9.83
CA LEU A 500 -16.01 -18.97 8.37
C LEU A 500 -17.16 -19.91 7.99
N THR A 501 -17.88 -20.47 8.98
CA THR A 501 -18.81 -21.58 8.76
C THR A 501 -20.29 -21.22 8.64
N THR A 502 -20.67 -19.93 8.58
CA THR A 502 -22.11 -19.57 8.43
C THR A 502 -22.46 -18.51 7.39
N GLN A 503 -21.53 -18.07 6.55
CA GLN A 503 -21.88 -17.44 5.28
C GLN A 503 -21.12 -18.16 4.18
N THR A 504 -21.86 -19.00 3.48
CA THR A 504 -21.50 -19.63 2.23
C THR A 504 -20.69 -18.65 1.38
N LEU A 505 -19.45 -19.02 1.06
CA LEU A 505 -18.76 -18.58 -0.15
C LEU A 505 -19.63 -19.04 -1.34
N ASP A 506 -20.72 -18.34 -1.59
CA ASP A 506 -21.45 -18.47 -2.83
C ASP A 506 -20.60 -17.76 -3.89
N ARG A 507 -19.73 -18.54 -4.54
CA ARG A 507 -18.92 -18.13 -5.69
C ARG A 507 -19.79 -17.91 -6.94
N GLY A 508 -20.99 -17.38 -6.77
CA GLY A 508 -22.03 -17.24 -7.80
C GLY A 508 -22.30 -15.81 -8.29
N GLU A 509 -21.75 -14.76 -7.65
CA GLU A 509 -22.18 -13.37 -7.94
C GLU A 509 -21.09 -12.45 -8.53
N ILE A 510 -19.97 -12.97 -9.05
CA ILE A 510 -19.04 -12.18 -9.89
C ILE A 510 -19.39 -12.36 -11.38
N GLY A 511 -20.65 -12.09 -11.72
CA GLY A 511 -21.09 -12.27 -13.09
C GLY A 511 -22.53 -11.89 -13.36
N HIS A 512 -23.00 -10.73 -12.90
CA HIS A 512 -24.13 -10.02 -13.52
C HIS A 512 -24.23 -8.59 -12.97
N GLU A 513 -23.51 -7.65 -13.58
CA GLU A 513 -23.93 -6.25 -13.74
C GLU A 513 -23.02 -5.53 -14.76
N ILE A 514 -23.02 -6.04 -16.00
CA ILE A 514 -22.86 -5.21 -17.19
C ILE A 514 -23.89 -5.73 -18.20
N ALA A 515 -25.00 -5.00 -18.29
CA ALA A 515 -25.91 -4.99 -19.43
C ALA A 515 -26.33 -3.54 -19.68
#